data_AF-A0A355EXD5-F1
#
_entry.id   AF-A0A355EXD5-F1
#
_cell.length_a   1.000
_cell.length_b   1.000
_cell.length_c   1.000
_cell.angle_alpha   90.00
_cell.angle_beta   90.00
_cell.angle_gamma   90.00
#
_symmetry.space_group_name_H-M   'P 1'
#
loop_
_entity.id
_entity.type
_entity.pdbx_description
1 polymer ?
#
loop_
_entity_poly.entity_id
_entity_poly.type
_entity_poly.pdbx_seq_one_letter_code
_entity_poly.pdbx_strand_id
1 'polypeptide(L)' 'MAAGVAALVLSVHPDQDRGELKSLLEGTAEKIGQGYDARGHSDDFGFGRVHAGRAVEEAARLAGL' A
#
# COMPACT_ATOMS: atom_id res chain seq x y z
N MET A 1 -11.16 2.08 -6.95
CA MET A 1 -11.03 1.65 -5.53
C MET A 1 -9.71 2.10 -4.91
N ALA A 2 -8.55 1.91 -5.57
CA ALA A 2 -7.25 2.33 -5.02
C ALA A 2 -7.18 3.80 -4.55
N ALA A 3 -7.76 4.75 -5.30
CA ALA A 3 -7.79 6.16 -4.93
C ALA A 3 -8.50 6.44 -3.57
N GLY A 4 -9.51 5.65 -3.21
CA GLY A 4 -10.19 5.78 -1.92
C GLY A 4 -9.33 5.31 -0.76
N VAL A 5 -8.56 4.24 -0.95
CA VAL A 5 -7.59 3.77 0.06
C VAL A 5 -6.46 4.79 0.21
N ALA A 6 -5.97 5.34 -0.90
CA ALA A 6 -4.97 6.42 -0.86
C ALA A 6 -5.48 7.65 -0.09
N ALA A 7 -6.74 8.04 -0.31
CA ALA A 7 -7.35 9.13 0.45
C ALA A 7 -7.46 8.82 1.96
N LEU A 8 -7.78 7.57 2.34
CA LEU A 8 -7.78 7.14 3.74
C LEU A 8 -6.39 7.22 4.37
N VAL A 9 -5.37 6.70 3.69
CA VAL A 9 -3.96 6.78 4.15
C VAL A 9 -3.55 8.23 4.37
N LEU A 10 -3.81 9.10 3.39
CA LEU A 10 -3.49 10.53 3.49
C LEU A 10 -4.32 11.26 4.55
N SER A 11 -5.51 10.78 4.90
CA SER A 11 -6.28 11.36 6.01
C SER A 11 -5.65 11.08 7.38
N VAL A 12 -4.86 10.01 7.48
CA VAL A 12 -4.14 9.61 8.71
C VAL A 12 -2.73 10.21 8.75
N HIS A 13 -2.04 10.25 7.60
CA HIS A 13 -0.70 10.80 7.48
C HIS A 13 -0.62 11.75 6.27
N PRO A 14 -1.04 13.03 6.42
CA PRO A 14 -1.23 13.95 5.30
C PRO A 14 0.07 14.43 4.65
N ASP A 15 1.18 14.38 5.38
CA ASP A 15 2.48 14.87 4.92
C ASP A 15 3.29 13.83 4.11
N GLN A 16 2.72 12.65 3.83
CA GLN A 16 3.40 11.64 3.01
C GLN A 16 3.70 12.14 1.60
N ASP A 17 4.92 11.89 1.15
CA ASP A 17 5.26 12.04 -0.26
C ASP A 17 4.60 10.94 -1.11
N ARG A 18 4.39 11.25 -2.39
CA ARG A 18 3.85 10.31 -3.38
C ARG A 18 4.64 8.99 -3.43
N GLY A 19 5.97 9.06 -3.34
CA GLY A 19 6.83 7.88 -3.35
C GLY A 19 6.59 7.00 -2.13
N GLU A 20 6.47 7.60 -0.95
CA GLU A 20 6.22 6.90 0.30
C GLU A 20 4.82 6.28 0.32
N LEU A 21 3.80 7.00 -0.15
CA LEU A 21 2.45 6.48 -0.31
C LEU A 21 2.42 5.26 -1.25
N LYS A 22 3.13 5.34 -2.37
CA LYS A 22 3.26 4.21 -3.31
C LYS A 22 3.93 3.02 -2.62
N SER A 23 5.08 3.22 -1.99
CA SER A 23 5.80 2.14 -1.31
C SER A 23 5.01 1.52 -0.16
N LEU A 24 4.24 2.31 0.57
CA LEU A 24 3.34 1.83 1.63
C LEU A 24 2.25 0.93 1.05
N LEU A 25 1.58 1.36 -0.02
CA LEU A 25 0.53 0.56 -0.67
C LEU A 25 1.10 -0.73 -1.29
N GLU A 26 2.32 -0.68 -1.82
CA GLU A 26 3.02 -1.87 -2.35
C GLU A 26 3.42 -2.83 -1.23
N GLY A 27 3.98 -2.32 -0.13
CA GLY A 27 4.43 -3.12 1.01
C GLY A 27 3.29 -3.75 1.82
N THR A 28 2.09 -3.16 1.77
CA THR A 28 0.90 -3.67 2.46
C THR A 28 -0.01 -4.51 1.58
N ALA A 29 0.29 -4.60 0.28
CA ALA A 29 -0.49 -5.39 -0.66
C ALA A 29 -0.43 -6.89 -0.33
N GLU A 30 -1.56 -7.58 -0.57
CA GLU A 30 -1.68 -9.01 -0.39
C GLU A 30 -1.44 -9.71 -1.73
N LYS A 31 -0.44 -10.59 -1.78
CA LYS A 31 -0.17 -11.40 -2.98
C LYS A 31 -1.38 -12.28 -3.29
N ILE A 32 -1.86 -12.16 -4.52
CA ILE A 32 -2.92 -12.99 -5.08
C ILE A 32 -2.40 -13.70 -6.33
N GLY A 33 -2.71 -14.99 -6.47
CA GLY A 33 -2.24 -15.79 -7.59
C GLY A 33 -0.74 -16.13 -7.51
N GLN A 34 -0.11 -16.26 -8.68
CA GLN A 34 1.28 -16.68 -8.84
C GLN A 34 2.05 -15.66 -9.72
N GLY A 35 3.32 -15.95 -10.01
CA GLY A 35 4.13 -15.14 -10.93
C GLY A 35 4.83 -13.94 -10.29
N TYR A 36 4.98 -13.92 -8.97
CA TYR A 36 5.75 -12.89 -8.28
C TYR A 36 7.25 -13.17 -8.38
N ASP A 37 8.02 -12.18 -8.83
CA ASP A 37 9.48 -12.22 -8.90
C ASP A 37 10.13 -12.07 -7.50
N ALA A 38 11.47 -12.08 -7.47
CA ALA A 38 12.24 -11.91 -6.24
C ALA A 38 12.04 -10.53 -5.57
N ARG A 39 11.53 -9.53 -6.30
CA ARG A 39 11.17 -8.21 -5.78
C ARG A 39 9.72 -8.16 -5.29
N GLY A 40 8.98 -9.27 -5.43
CA GLY A 40 7.59 -9.36 -5.05
C GLY A 40 6.62 -8.73 -6.04
N HIS A 41 7.01 -8.57 -7.31
CA HIS A 41 6.17 -8.03 -8.38
C HIS A 41 5.70 -9.13 -9.34
N SER A 42 4.43 -9.10 -9.71
CA SER A 42 3.80 -9.92 -10.76
C SER A 42 3.39 -9.03 -11.92
N ASP A 43 3.58 -9.47 -13.16
CA ASP A 43 3.16 -8.70 -14.33
C ASP A 43 1.62 -8.59 -14.43
N ASP A 44 0.89 -9.56 -13.87
CA ASP A 44 -0.58 -9.57 -13.87
C ASP A 44 -1.17 -8.83 -12.66
N PHE A 45 -0.50 -8.88 -11.51
CA PHE A 45 -1.05 -8.41 -10.23
C PHE A 45 -0.25 -7.29 -9.56
N GLY A 46 0.84 -6.82 -10.16
CA GLY A 46 1.75 -5.86 -9.53
C GLY A 46 2.31 -6.41 -8.22
N PHE A 47 2.23 -5.63 -7.14
CA PHE A 47 2.60 -6.07 -5.79
C PHE A 47 1.50 -6.86 -5.07
N GLY A 48 0.34 -7.03 -5.71
CA GLY A 48 -0.81 -7.75 -5.17
C GLY A 48 -2.04 -6.86 -5.02
N ARG A 49 -3.05 -7.39 -4.33
CA ARG A 49 -4.31 -6.70 -4.04
C ARG A 49 -4.10 -5.68 -2.92
N VAL A 50 -4.57 -4.45 -3.13
CA VAL A 50 -4.57 -3.41 -2.10
C VAL A 50 -5.29 -3.88 -0.85
N HIS A 51 -4.64 -3.76 0.31
CA HIS A 51 -5.21 -4.12 1.60
C HIS A 51 -5.41 -2.88 2.50
N ALA A 52 -6.60 -2.31 2.48
CA ALA A 52 -6.89 -1.02 3.12
C ALA A 52 -6.59 -0.97 4.63
N GLY A 53 -6.92 -2.03 5.40
CA GLY A 53 -6.65 -2.08 6.85
C GLY A 53 -5.16 -1.96 7.17
N ARG A 54 -4.35 -2.88 6.64
CA ARG A 54 -2.87 -2.83 6.74
C ARG A 54 -2.27 -1.50 6.26
N ALA A 55 -2.78 -0.93 5.18
CA ALA A 55 -2.30 0.36 4.69
C ALA A 55 -2.55 1.49 5.70
N VAL A 56 -3.74 1.54 6.29
CA VAL A 56 -4.10 2.55 7.31
C VAL A 56 -3.35 2.33 8.61
N GLU A 57 -3.20 1.07 9.05
CA GLU A 57 -2.40 0.71 10.23
C GLU A 57 -0.94 1.13 10.08
N GLU A 58 -0.33 0.88 8.92
CA GLU A 58 1.04 1.29 8.64
C GLU A 58 1.17 2.82 8.55
N ALA A 59 0.18 3.50 7.98
CA ALA A 59 0.15 4.97 7.93
C ALA A 59 0.08 5.58 9.34
N ALA A 60 -0.77 5.03 10.22
CA ALA A 60 -0.86 5.44 11.62
C ALA A 60 0.46 5.24 12.35
N ARG A 61 1.11 4.08 12.14
CA ARG A 61 2.42 3.77 12.72
C ARG A 61 3.50 4.78 12.27
N LEU A 62 3.51 5.16 11.00
CA LEU A 62 4.44 6.16 10.46
C LEU A 62 4.15 7.58 10.97
N ALA A 63 2.87 7.91 11.20
CA ALA A 63 2.42 9.18 11.77
C ALA A 63 2.63 9.27 13.30
N GLY A 64 2.90 8.15 13.98
CA GLY A 64 3.09 8.08 15.43
C GLY A 64 1.78 8.04 16.24
N LEU A 65 0.71 7.50 15.67
CA LEU A 65 -0.60 7.30 16.30
C LEU A 65 -0.74 5.93 16.97
#